data_AF-A0A6G0J6Y2-F1
#
_entry.id   AF-A0A6G0J6Y2-F1
#
_cell.length_a   1.000
_cell.length_b   1.000
_cell.length_c   1.000
_cell.angle_alpha   90.00
_cell.angle_beta   90.00
_cell.angle_gamma   90.00
#
_symmetry.space_group_name_H-M   'P 1'
#
loop_
_entity.id
_entity.type
_entity.pdbx_description
1 polymer ?
#
loop_
_entity_poly.entity_id
_entity_poly.type
_entity_poly.pdbx_seq_one_letter_code
_entity_poly.pdbx_strand_id
1 'polypeptide(L)'
;MRDRLEELQLRARDFSEAESENNSPFSAEGDNDDSVAVEVITPQAVVFEEEPIIENFLSEAQQIRDDITVLDIEVLKFTQQQRTLVATMRRFSVMKKESSITRDIKLQAESLHRRLDALSKQVQRTEDLQGPTAVTTRIQRSQHAALYRKFQQVMLQYNEGLLTKQDRCKHFIIRQLEYREGT
;
A
#
# COMPACT_ATOMS: atom_id res chain seq x y z
N MET A 1 -31.38 3.70 -20.48
CA MET A 1 -30.09 2.97 -20.59
C MET A 1 -30.42 1.60 -21.16
N ARG A 2 -29.85 1.21 -22.30
CA ARG A 2 -30.11 -0.13 -22.87
C ARG A 2 -29.46 -1.17 -21.97
N ASP A 3 -30.20 -2.23 -21.67
CA ASP A 3 -29.75 -3.33 -20.84
C ASP A 3 -28.65 -4.10 -21.59
N ARG A 4 -27.43 -4.08 -21.07
CA ARG A 4 -26.28 -4.76 -21.69
C ARG A 4 -26.41 -6.27 -21.64
N LEU A 5 -27.28 -6.80 -20.77
CA LEU A 5 -27.53 -8.23 -20.67
C LEU A 5 -28.30 -8.73 -21.90
N GLU A 6 -29.30 -7.98 -22.34
CA GLU A 6 -30.06 -8.27 -23.56
C GLU A 6 -29.14 -8.26 -24.80
N GLU A 7 -28.21 -7.30 -24.88
CA GLU A 7 -27.27 -7.19 -26.00
C GLU A 7 -26.33 -8.41 -26.08
N LEU A 8 -25.85 -8.91 -24.93
CA LEU A 8 -25.03 -10.11 -24.86
C LEU A 8 -25.82 -11.38 -25.21
N GLN A 9 -27.07 -11.47 -24.76
CA GLN A 9 -27.94 -12.62 -25.06
C GLN A 9 -28.31 -12.67 -26.55
N LEU A 10 -28.60 -11.52 -27.16
CA LEU A 10 -28.89 -11.43 -28.59
C LEU A 10 -27.67 -11.86 -29.41
N ARG A 11 -26.49 -11.33 -29.06
CA ARG A 11 -25.24 -11.66 -29.73
C ARG A 11 -24.89 -13.14 -29.62
N ALA A 12 -25.14 -13.78 -28.48
CA ALA A 12 -24.95 -15.22 -28.31
C ALA A 12 -25.89 -16.05 -29.20
N ARG A 13 -27.12 -15.58 -29.43
CA ARG A 13 -28.06 -16.18 -30.38
C ARG A 13 -27.60 -16.02 -31.82
N ASP A 14 -27.15 -14.83 -32.20
CA ASP A 14 -26.66 -14.53 -33.54
C ASP A 14 -25.43 -15.41 -33.90
N PHE A 15 -24.57 -15.71 -32.92
CA PHE A 15 -23.46 -16.65 -33.10
C PHE A 15 -23.93 -18.10 -33.31
N SER A 16 -24.99 -18.54 -32.62
CA SER A 16 -25.55 -19.88 -32.81
C SER A 16 -26.28 -20.05 -34.16
N GLU A 17 -26.88 -18.97 -34.67
CA GLU A 17 -27.56 -18.96 -35.97
C GLU A 17 -26.54 -18.87 -37.13
N ALA A 18 -25.43 -18.14 -36.93
CA ALA A 18 -24.34 -18.04 -37.91
C ALA A 18 -23.59 -19.36 -38.15
N GLU A 19 -23.60 -20.30 -37.20
CA GLU A 19 -23.04 -21.64 -37.40
C GLU A 19 -23.97 -22.59 -38.19
N SER A 20 -25.26 -22.26 -38.34
CA SER A 20 -26.20 -23.06 -39.14
C SER A 20 -26.24 -22.71 -40.63
N GLU A 21 -25.73 -21.54 -41.05
CA GLU A 21 -25.84 -21.07 -42.45
C GLU A 21 -24.57 -21.28 -43.31
N ASN A 22 -23.45 -21.72 -42.75
CA ASN A 22 -22.22 -21.95 -43.54
C ASN A 22 -21.89 -23.43 -43.71
N ASN A 23 -22.65 -24.08 -44.60
CA ASN A 23 -22.30 -25.38 -45.14
C ASN A 23 -21.18 -25.24 -46.21
N SER A 24 -19.94 -25.50 -45.78
CA SER A 24 -18.75 -26.03 -46.49
C SER A 24 -18.30 -25.43 -47.84
N PRO A 25 -16.97 -25.33 -48.06
CA PRO A 25 -16.42 -26.11 -49.17
C PRO A 25 -15.03 -26.70 -48.88
N PHE A 26 -14.94 -27.99 -48.51
CA PHE A 26 -13.94 -28.92 -49.08
C PHE A 26 -14.21 -30.38 -48.68
N SER A 27 -14.24 -31.26 -49.68
CA SER A 27 -14.36 -32.72 -49.53
C SER A 27 -13.01 -33.37 -49.22
N ALA A 28 -12.98 -34.38 -48.35
CA ALA A 28 -12.25 -35.64 -48.57
C ALA A 28 -12.68 -36.69 -47.52
N GLU A 29 -12.87 -37.90 -47.99
CA GLU A 29 -13.43 -39.08 -47.34
C GLU A 29 -12.66 -39.55 -46.09
N GLY A 30 -13.38 -40.16 -45.13
CA GLY A 30 -12.78 -40.84 -43.99
C GLY A 30 -13.81 -41.30 -42.97
N ASP A 31 -14.24 -42.55 -43.13
CA ASP A 31 -15.07 -43.35 -42.23
C ASP A 31 -14.43 -43.49 -40.82
N ASN A 32 -15.07 -42.97 -39.77
CA ASN A 32 -15.32 -43.70 -38.51
C ASN A 32 -15.99 -42.82 -37.42
N ASP A 33 -16.90 -43.48 -36.73
CA ASP A 33 -17.47 -43.22 -35.41
C ASP A 33 -16.55 -42.43 -34.44
N ASP A 34 -16.87 -41.15 -34.19
CA ASP A 34 -16.58 -40.50 -32.92
C ASP A 34 -17.63 -39.43 -32.65
N SER A 35 -18.45 -39.66 -31.63
CA SER A 35 -19.40 -38.68 -31.12
C SER A 35 -18.60 -37.56 -30.47
N VAL A 36 -18.21 -36.57 -31.27
CA VAL A 36 -17.65 -35.33 -30.74
C VAL A 36 -18.79 -34.56 -30.11
N ALA A 37 -19.03 -34.82 -28.82
CA ALA A 37 -19.87 -33.98 -27.99
C ALA A 37 -19.29 -32.56 -28.09
N VAL A 38 -19.95 -31.71 -28.87
CA VAL A 38 -19.68 -30.28 -28.91
C VAL A 38 -19.87 -29.79 -27.49
N GLU A 39 -18.75 -29.61 -26.80
CA GLU A 39 -18.69 -29.17 -25.42
C GLU A 39 -19.29 -27.76 -25.41
N VAL A 40 -20.59 -27.68 -25.11
CA VAL A 40 -21.32 -26.44 -24.96
C VAL A 40 -20.60 -25.67 -23.86
N ILE A 41 -19.81 -24.66 -24.25
CA ILE A 41 -19.19 -23.74 -23.33
C ILE A 41 -20.33 -22.91 -22.73
N THR A 42 -20.96 -23.45 -21.69
CA THR A 42 -21.92 -22.70 -20.89
C THR A 42 -21.13 -21.62 -20.16
N PRO A 43 -21.54 -20.34 -20.23
CA PRO A 43 -20.93 -19.32 -19.41
C PRO A 43 -21.21 -19.66 -17.94
N GLN A 44 -20.22 -20.26 -17.28
CA GLN A 44 -20.26 -20.53 -15.86
C GLN A 44 -20.23 -19.19 -15.12
N ALA A 45 -21.36 -18.79 -14.57
CA ALA A 45 -21.43 -17.64 -13.67
C ALA A 45 -20.60 -17.96 -12.42
N VAL A 46 -19.43 -17.33 -12.31
CA VAL A 46 -18.56 -17.42 -11.13
C VAL A 46 -19.11 -16.48 -10.07
N VAL A 47 -19.77 -17.04 -9.05
CA VAL A 47 -20.15 -16.30 -7.84
C VAL A 47 -18.89 -16.16 -6.99
N PHE A 48 -18.40 -14.93 -6.81
CA PHE A 48 -17.32 -14.65 -5.88
C PHE A 48 -17.88 -14.71 -4.46
N GLU A 49 -17.47 -15.70 -3.67
CA GLU A 49 -17.70 -15.65 -2.23
C GLU A 49 -16.81 -14.53 -1.65
N GLU A 50 -17.40 -13.62 -0.88
CA GLU A 50 -16.63 -12.67 -0.06
C GLU A 50 -15.79 -13.51 0.91
N GLU A 51 -14.47 -13.52 0.74
CA GLU A 51 -13.56 -14.17 1.67
C GLU A 51 -13.37 -13.20 2.87
N PRO A 52 -13.99 -13.44 4.04
CA PRO A 52 -13.96 -12.47 5.16
C PRO A 52 -12.53 -12.22 5.70
N ILE A 53 -11.59 -13.10 5.38
CA ILE A 53 -10.20 -13.01 5.79
C ILE A 53 -9.49 -11.85 5.07
N ILE A 54 -9.77 -11.61 3.78
CA ILE A 54 -9.10 -10.54 3.03
C ILE A 54 -9.67 -9.17 3.38
N GLU A 55 -10.97 -9.07 3.65
CA GLU A 55 -11.60 -7.81 4.05
C GLU A 55 -11.06 -7.27 5.37
N ASN A 56 -10.91 -8.14 6.37
CA ASN A 56 -10.32 -7.77 7.65
C ASN A 56 -8.89 -7.24 7.49
N PHE A 57 -8.08 -7.91 6.65
CA PHE A 57 -6.74 -7.45 6.32
C PHE A 57 -6.75 -6.06 5.66
N LEU A 58 -7.63 -5.86 4.67
CA LEU A 58 -7.70 -4.59 3.94
C LEU A 58 -8.22 -3.44 4.82
N SER A 59 -9.13 -3.74 5.76
CA SER A 59 -9.60 -2.78 6.76
C SER A 59 -8.48 -2.36 7.71
N GLU A 60 -7.69 -3.31 8.23
CA GLU A 60 -6.54 -2.99 9.07
C GLU A 60 -5.46 -2.20 8.30
N ALA A 61 -5.17 -2.60 7.05
CA ALA A 61 -4.26 -1.90 6.17
C ALA A 61 -4.71 -0.44 5.91
N GLN A 62 -6.03 -0.22 5.75
CA GLN A 62 -6.60 1.12 5.62
C GLN A 62 -6.39 1.96 6.89
N GLN A 63 -6.66 1.41 8.07
CA GLN A 63 -6.43 2.15 9.32
C GLN A 63 -4.95 2.51 9.50
N ILE A 64 -4.03 1.59 9.16
CA ILE A 64 -2.58 1.87 9.20
C ILE A 64 -2.22 2.99 8.22
N ARG A 65 -2.82 3.02 7.03
CA ARG A 65 -2.62 4.09 6.05
C ARG A 65 -3.04 5.46 6.61
N ASP A 66 -4.18 5.52 7.26
CA ASP A 66 -4.71 6.75 7.85
C ASP A 66 -3.80 7.23 8.99
N ASP A 67 -3.36 6.31 9.86
CA ASP A 67 -2.43 6.63 10.94
C ASP A 67 -1.05 7.05 10.44
N ILE A 68 -0.53 6.46 9.36
CA ILE A 68 0.70 6.94 8.71
C ILE A 68 0.51 8.36 8.16
N THR A 69 -0.67 8.69 7.66
CA THR A 69 -0.99 10.05 7.18
C THR A 69 -1.03 11.05 8.33
N VAL A 70 -1.59 10.65 9.48
CA VAL A 70 -1.56 11.46 10.71
C VAL A 70 -0.11 11.69 11.18
N LEU A 71 0.70 10.62 11.21
CA LEU A 71 2.12 10.71 11.56
C LEU A 71 2.88 11.66 10.61
N ASP A 72 2.62 11.60 9.31
CA ASP A 72 3.22 12.49 8.30
C ASP A 72 2.93 13.96 8.63
N ILE A 73 1.67 14.28 8.97
CA ILE A 73 1.26 15.62 9.38
C ILE A 73 1.99 16.06 10.65
N GLU A 74 2.14 15.17 11.64
CA GLU A 74 2.88 15.48 12.87
C GLU A 74 4.37 15.73 12.59
N VAL A 75 5.00 14.93 11.71
CA VAL A 75 6.39 15.10 11.29
C VAL A 75 6.60 16.43 10.55
N LEU A 76 5.66 16.84 9.70
CA LEU A 76 5.69 18.15 9.04
C LEU A 76 5.61 19.30 10.05
N LYS A 77 4.70 19.21 11.03
CA LYS A 77 4.59 20.19 12.13
C LYS A 77 5.88 20.25 12.95
N PHE A 78 6.45 19.09 13.30
CA PHE A 78 7.72 18.99 13.99
C PHE A 78 8.83 19.68 13.22
N THR A 79 8.96 19.40 11.92
CA THR A 79 9.97 20.00 11.05
C THR A 79 9.84 21.52 11.01
N GLN A 80 8.62 22.04 10.91
CA GLN A 80 8.37 23.48 10.94
C GLN A 80 8.75 24.11 12.29
N GLN A 81 8.45 23.45 13.42
CA GLN A 81 8.87 23.89 14.74
C GLN A 81 10.40 23.91 14.88
N GLN A 82 11.09 22.88 14.39
CA GLN A 82 12.56 22.83 14.44
C GLN A 82 13.19 23.95 13.59
N ARG A 83 12.66 24.21 12.40
CA ARG A 83 13.11 25.34 11.55
C ARG A 83 12.95 26.67 12.28
N THR A 84 11.81 26.89 12.92
CA THR A 84 11.53 28.12 13.68
C THR A 84 12.43 28.27 14.89
N LEU A 85 12.65 27.17 15.63
CA LEU A 85 13.56 27.13 16.79
C LEU A 85 14.97 27.51 16.37
N VAL A 86 15.49 26.87 15.31
CA VAL A 86 16.83 27.16 14.79
C VAL A 86 16.96 28.61 14.32
N ALA A 87 15.96 29.15 13.63
CA ALA A 87 15.99 30.53 13.14
C ALA A 87 15.96 31.59 14.27
N THR A 88 15.30 31.28 15.39
CA THR A 88 15.16 32.19 16.54
C THR A 88 16.23 31.96 17.62
N MET A 89 17.13 31.00 17.41
CA MET A 89 18.14 30.61 18.39
C MET A 89 19.16 31.73 18.63
N ARG A 90 19.02 32.40 19.78
CA ARG A 90 19.97 33.43 20.26
C ARG A 90 20.64 33.07 21.58
N ARG A 91 20.07 32.13 22.34
CA ARG A 91 20.54 31.71 23.66
C ARG A 91 20.38 30.19 23.82
N PHE A 92 21.27 29.57 24.60
CA PHE A 92 21.24 28.13 24.86
C PHE A 92 19.96 27.62 25.54
N SER A 93 19.27 28.47 26.31
CA SER A 93 18.02 28.09 26.98
C SER A 93 16.92 27.62 26.02
N VAL A 94 16.92 28.12 24.79
CA VAL A 94 15.95 27.74 23.74
C VAL A 94 16.18 26.31 23.24
N MET A 95 17.41 25.77 23.35
CA MET A 95 17.77 24.43 22.88
C MET A 95 17.30 23.31 23.82
N LYS A 96 17.12 23.61 25.11
CA LYS A 96 16.87 22.61 26.16
C LYS A 96 15.41 22.13 26.20
N LYS A 97 14.47 22.84 25.56
CA LYS A 97 13.06 22.48 25.59
C LYS A 97 12.77 21.38 24.57
N GLU A 98 12.54 20.17 25.06
CA GLU A 98 12.03 19.07 24.25
C GLU A 98 10.55 19.32 23.94
N SER A 99 10.16 19.17 22.66
CA SER A 99 8.77 19.37 22.24
C SER A 99 7.96 18.13 22.59
N SER A 100 6.77 18.29 23.16
CA SER A 100 5.86 17.15 23.41
C SER A 100 5.61 16.33 22.14
N ILE A 101 5.59 17.00 20.99
CA ILE A 101 5.44 16.39 19.66
C ILE A 101 6.52 15.34 19.36
N THR A 102 7.74 15.49 19.87
CA THR A 102 8.81 14.49 19.68
C THR A 102 8.45 13.17 20.37
N ARG A 103 7.86 13.24 21.56
CA ARG A 103 7.40 12.07 22.29
C ARG A 103 6.22 11.42 21.59
N ASP A 104 5.26 12.22 21.14
CA ASP A 104 4.04 11.75 20.51
C ASP A 104 4.34 11.03 19.18
N ILE A 105 5.17 11.63 18.32
CA ILE A 105 5.67 11.02 17.08
C ILE A 105 6.34 9.67 17.36
N LYS A 106 7.18 9.59 18.39
CA LYS A 106 7.88 8.35 18.73
C LYS A 106 6.89 7.25 19.14
N LEU A 107 5.93 7.56 20.01
CA LEU A 107 4.92 6.60 20.47
C LEU A 107 4.04 6.12 19.32
N GLN A 108 3.61 7.04 18.44
CA GLN A 108 2.83 6.68 17.25
C GLN A 108 3.64 5.81 16.29
N ALA A 109 4.90 6.16 16.01
CA ALA A 109 5.78 5.39 15.14
C ALA A 109 6.04 3.97 15.68
N GLU A 110 6.25 3.82 16.99
CA GLU A 110 6.40 2.50 17.65
C GLU A 110 5.13 1.66 17.58
N SER A 111 3.95 2.29 17.68
CA SER A 111 2.66 1.61 17.51
C SER A 111 2.47 1.14 16.07
N LEU A 112 2.70 2.02 15.10
CA LEU A 112 2.62 1.73 13.67
C LEU A 112 3.60 0.63 13.25
N HIS A 113 4.83 0.68 13.74
CA HIS A 113 5.83 -0.35 13.46
C HIS A 113 5.38 -1.73 13.93
N ARG A 114 4.82 -1.84 15.14
CA ARG A 114 4.27 -3.10 15.66
C ARG A 114 3.11 -3.62 14.84
N ARG A 115 2.23 -2.75 14.36
CA ARG A 115 1.10 -3.14 13.50
C ARG A 115 1.54 -3.56 12.10
N LEU A 116 2.52 -2.87 11.51
CA LEU A 116 3.13 -3.29 10.25
C LEU A 116 3.80 -4.66 10.37
N ASP A 117 4.51 -4.93 11.47
CA ASP A 117 5.11 -6.24 11.73
C ASP A 117 4.03 -7.34 11.91
N ALA A 118 2.91 -7.02 12.57
CA ALA A 118 1.77 -7.92 12.68
C ALA A 118 1.15 -8.26 11.30
N LEU A 119 0.96 -7.25 10.45
CA LEU A 119 0.52 -7.45 9.06
C LEU A 119 1.51 -8.31 8.27
N SER A 120 2.81 -8.06 8.41
CA SER A 120 3.86 -8.85 7.74
C SER A 120 3.77 -10.32 8.13
N LYS A 121 3.55 -10.62 9.41
CA LYS A 121 3.33 -11.99 9.89
C LYS A 121 2.05 -12.59 9.34
N GLN A 122 1.00 -11.81 9.16
CA GLN A 122 -0.23 -12.29 8.51
C GLN A 122 0.00 -12.67 7.05
N VAL A 123 0.72 -11.82 6.30
CA VAL A 123 1.11 -12.12 4.91
C VAL A 123 1.90 -13.43 4.84
N GLN A 124 2.87 -13.63 5.75
CA GLN A 124 3.66 -14.86 5.78
C GLN A 124 2.80 -16.09 6.04
N ARG A 125 1.86 -16.03 6.99
CA ARG A 125 0.94 -17.16 7.27
C ARG A 125 0.08 -17.49 6.05
N THR A 126 -0.44 -16.48 5.35
CA THR A 126 -1.23 -16.70 4.13
C THR A 126 -0.37 -17.28 3.01
N GLU A 127 0.89 -16.85 2.89
CA GLU A 127 1.86 -17.42 1.97
C GLU A 127 2.16 -18.90 2.27
N ASP A 128 2.33 -19.26 3.54
CA ASP A 128 2.59 -20.64 3.95
C ASP A 128 1.38 -21.57 3.69
N LEU A 129 0.15 -21.03 3.78
CA LEU A 129 -1.09 -21.80 3.60
C LEU A 129 -1.54 -21.92 2.13
N GLN A 130 -1.50 -20.82 1.38
CA GLN A 130 -2.06 -20.71 0.02
C GLN A 130 -0.97 -20.64 -1.06
N GLY A 131 0.28 -20.49 -0.65
CA GLY A 131 1.41 -20.33 -1.55
C GLY A 131 1.68 -18.88 -1.96
N PRO A 132 2.89 -18.61 -2.52
CA PRO A 132 3.34 -17.26 -2.86
C PRO A 132 2.62 -16.63 -4.06
N THR A 133 2.02 -17.45 -4.92
CA THR A 133 1.36 -17.05 -6.18
C THR A 133 -0.15 -16.83 -6.02
N ALA A 134 -0.74 -17.23 -4.90
CA ALA A 134 -2.15 -16.99 -4.61
C ALA A 134 -2.49 -15.50 -4.67
N VAL A 135 -3.69 -15.19 -5.15
CA VAL A 135 -4.16 -13.81 -5.37
C VAL A 135 -4.19 -13.04 -4.06
N THR A 136 -4.74 -13.65 -3.02
CA THR A 136 -4.77 -13.17 -1.63
C THR A 136 -3.38 -12.80 -1.12
N THR A 137 -2.41 -13.73 -1.21
CA THR A 137 -1.01 -13.52 -0.81
C THR A 137 -0.38 -12.34 -1.55
N ARG A 138 -0.62 -12.24 -2.87
CA ARG A 138 -0.08 -11.15 -3.70
C ARG A 138 -0.67 -9.79 -3.33
N ILE A 139 -1.98 -9.73 -3.07
CA ILE A 139 -2.66 -8.51 -2.63
C ILE A 139 -2.08 -8.07 -1.28
N GLN A 140 -2.06 -8.98 -0.29
CA GLN A 140 -1.57 -8.68 1.06
C GLN A 140 -0.11 -8.22 1.06
N ARG A 141 0.77 -8.93 0.34
CA ARG A 141 2.19 -8.57 0.18
C ARG A 141 2.36 -7.18 -0.43
N SER A 142 1.57 -6.86 -1.46
CA SER A 142 1.64 -5.56 -2.13
C SER A 142 1.18 -4.43 -1.23
N GLN A 143 0.07 -4.62 -0.49
CA GLN A 143 -0.43 -3.65 0.48
C GLN A 143 0.58 -3.39 1.60
N HIS A 144 1.09 -4.46 2.23
CA HIS A 144 2.10 -4.34 3.28
C HIS A 144 3.35 -3.59 2.77
N ALA A 145 3.88 -3.97 1.60
CA ALA A 145 5.05 -3.31 1.03
C ALA A 145 4.82 -1.82 0.73
N ALA A 146 3.62 -1.45 0.26
CA ALA A 146 3.27 -0.05 0.01
C ALA A 146 3.22 0.76 1.31
N LEU A 147 2.53 0.23 2.34
CA LEU A 147 2.43 0.87 3.66
C LEU A 147 3.79 1.02 4.33
N TYR A 148 4.60 -0.05 4.31
CA TYR A 148 5.91 -0.05 4.93
C TYR A 148 6.85 0.98 4.28
N ARG A 149 6.85 1.08 2.94
CA ARG A 149 7.62 2.11 2.23
C ARG A 149 7.18 3.53 2.60
N LYS A 150 5.87 3.79 2.67
CA LYS A 150 5.36 5.12 3.07
C LYS A 150 5.74 5.45 4.51
N PHE A 151 5.63 4.49 5.43
CA PHE A 151 6.08 4.64 6.81
C PHE A 151 7.58 4.98 6.89
N GLN A 152 8.43 4.24 6.17
CA GLN A 152 9.87 4.50 6.12
C GLN A 152 10.18 5.90 5.58
N GLN A 153 9.46 6.36 4.55
CA GLN A 153 9.64 7.71 4.00
C GLN A 153 9.33 8.79 5.04
N VAL A 154 8.23 8.65 5.79
CA VAL A 154 7.85 9.58 6.86
C VAL A 154 8.91 9.60 7.96
N MET A 155 9.38 8.44 8.38
CA MET A 155 10.42 8.33 9.41
C MET A 155 11.78 8.86 8.94
N LEU A 156 12.11 8.73 7.66
CA LEU A 156 13.31 9.33 7.09
C LEU A 156 13.25 10.86 7.19
N GLN A 157 12.14 11.48 6.79
CA GLN A 157 11.95 12.92 6.90
C GLN A 157 12.05 13.43 8.35
N TYR A 158 11.48 12.67 9.29
CA TYR A 158 11.61 12.96 10.71
C TYR A 158 13.08 12.94 11.17
N ASN A 159 13.83 11.91 10.79
CA ASN A 159 15.24 11.76 11.13
C ASN A 159 16.12 12.86 10.49
N GLU A 160 15.85 13.25 9.24
CA GLU A 160 16.52 14.37 8.57
C GLU A 160 16.28 15.70 9.32
N GLY A 161 15.05 15.91 9.81
CA GLY A 161 14.70 17.06 10.64
C GLY A 161 15.48 17.09 11.97
N LEU A 162 15.63 15.94 12.61
CA LEU A 162 16.44 15.79 13.84
C LEU A 162 17.92 16.10 13.60
N LEU A 163 18.50 15.50 12.55
CA LEU A 163 19.91 15.70 12.19
C LEU A 163 20.19 17.18 11.85
N THR A 164 19.30 17.80 11.06
CA THR A 164 19.43 19.22 10.73
C THR A 164 19.43 20.10 11.98
N LYS A 165 18.54 19.83 12.94
CA LYS A 165 18.51 20.55 14.22
C LYS A 165 19.82 20.31 14.99
N GLN A 166 20.28 19.07 15.09
CA GLN A 166 21.52 18.70 15.79
C GLN A 166 22.72 19.44 15.22
N ASP A 167 22.89 19.45 13.89
CA ASP A 167 23.97 20.15 13.21
C ASP A 167 23.92 21.64 13.51
N ARG A 168 22.74 22.26 13.41
CA ARG A 168 22.58 23.70 13.69
C ARG A 168 22.90 24.05 15.14
N CYS A 169 22.47 23.20 16.08
CA CYS A 169 22.82 23.33 17.49
C CYS A 169 24.34 23.23 17.72
N LYS A 170 25.00 22.26 17.07
CA LYS A 170 26.45 22.06 17.17
C LYS A 170 27.21 23.27 16.64
N HIS A 171 26.85 23.77 15.45
CA HIS A 171 27.46 24.96 14.86
C HIS A 171 27.28 26.19 15.76
N PHE A 172 26.10 26.37 16.36
CA PHE A 172 25.85 27.47 17.29
C PHE A 172 26.76 27.39 18.52
N ILE A 173 26.93 26.21 19.12
CA ILE A 173 27.81 26.01 20.28
C ILE A 173 29.26 26.32 19.92
N ILE A 174 29.78 25.76 18.82
CA ILE A 174 31.17 25.97 18.39
C ILE A 174 31.45 27.47 18.23
N ARG A 175 30.58 28.18 17.52
CA ARG A 175 30.73 29.62 17.30
C ARG A 175 30.75 30.42 18.62
N GLN A 176 29.92 30.05 19.60
CA GLN A 176 29.90 30.72 20.90
C GLN A 176 31.17 30.44 21.73
N LEU A 177 31.79 29.26 21.57
CA LEU A 177 33.07 28.94 22.22
C LEU A 177 34.22 29.73 21.58
N GLU A 178 34.28 29.78 20.25
CA GLU A 178 35.29 30.56 19.50
C GLU A 178 35.25 32.05 19.88
N TYR A 179 34.05 32.64 19.99
CA TYR A 179 33.92 34.03 20.44
C TYR A 179 34.43 34.26 21.87
N ARG A 180 34.33 33.26 22.75
CA ARG A 180 34.73 33.38 24.16
C ARG A 180 36.24 33.21 24.37
N GLU A 181 36.91 32.45 23.52
CA GLU A 181 38.37 32.25 23.58
C GLU A 181 39.16 33.39 22.89
N GLY A 182 38.51 34.14 22.00
CA GLY A 182 39.10 35.29 21.30
C GLY A 182 38.96 36.66 21.99
N THR A 183 38.32 36.72 23.17
CA THR A 183 38.19 37.91 24.03
C THR A 183 38.87 37.67 25.37
#